data_AF-A0A1S8A4N2-F1
#
_entry.id   AF-A0A1S8A4N2-F1
#
_cell.length_a   1.000
_cell.length_b   1.000
_cell.length_c   1.000
_cell.angle_alpha   90.00
_cell.angle_beta   90.00
_cell.angle_gamma   90.00
#
_symmetry.space_group_name_H-M   'P 1'
#
loop_
_entity.id
_entity.type
_entity.pdbx_description
1 polymer ?
#
loop_
_entity_poly.entity_id
_entity_poly.type
_entity_poly.pdbx_seq_one_letter_code
_entity_poly.pdbx_strand_id
1 'polypeptide(L)'
;MRFVIIHHANRSSPGVSVTHIASLLESIVYKYPLKPPYKDTPSYAIPHSYIYPLPDCIVAPKNTWLRATHLTTTMATIDTVDLGPPHPPREESLRAFAEAEADLKRELLHLKHTYLKHEPEYFAAVQHLSDAELTSFGGADLESVRVAQSAYGIHLLGRVRIPALPADGPGDPAYLHVRLFVSDEPAKLHSIHTEERDEPDGGGGKRYRAIFTADDPLEWFDT
;
A
#
# COMPACT_ATOMS: atom_id res chain seq x y z
N MET A 1 8.33 57.97 -20.51
CA MET A 1 7.46 56.79 -20.34
C MET A 1 8.27 55.55 -20.69
N ARG A 2 8.52 54.68 -19.71
CA ARG A 2 9.49 53.58 -19.80
C ARG A 2 8.77 52.30 -20.24
N PHE A 3 9.29 51.68 -21.30
CA PHE A 3 8.99 50.32 -21.73
C PHE A 3 9.58 49.32 -20.73
N VAL A 4 8.82 48.28 -20.38
CA VAL A 4 9.32 47.13 -19.62
C VAL A 4 9.33 45.92 -20.55
N ILE A 5 10.52 45.30 -20.63
CA ILE A 5 10.91 44.19 -21.48
C ILE A 5 10.42 42.88 -20.84
N ILE A 6 9.76 42.03 -21.62
CA ILE A 6 9.42 40.65 -21.24
C ILE A 6 10.64 39.77 -21.55
N HIS A 7 11.28 39.21 -20.52
CA HIS A 7 12.28 38.17 -20.67
C HIS A 7 11.61 36.79 -20.62
N HIS A 8 11.65 36.09 -21.75
CA HIS A 8 11.46 34.65 -21.84
C HIS A 8 12.62 33.94 -21.14
N ALA A 9 12.34 33.08 -20.15
CA ALA A 9 13.32 32.17 -19.57
C ALA A 9 12.93 30.73 -19.91
N ASN A 10 13.62 30.19 -20.92
CA ASN A 10 13.75 28.77 -21.20
C ASN A 10 14.76 28.18 -20.20
N ARG A 11 14.39 27.15 -19.43
CA ARG A 11 15.35 26.32 -18.68
C ARG A 11 15.03 24.84 -18.85
N SER A 12 15.87 24.25 -19.70
CA SER A 12 16.30 22.86 -19.77
C SER A 12 16.23 22.07 -18.46
N SER A 13 15.59 20.90 -18.53
CA SER A 13 15.69 19.80 -17.57
C SER A 13 17.12 19.24 -17.53
N PRO A 14 17.76 19.08 -16.36
CA PRO A 14 18.97 18.28 -16.25
C PRO A 14 18.60 16.79 -16.12
N GLY A 15 19.22 15.97 -16.96
CA GLY A 15 19.04 14.53 -17.00
C GLY A 15 19.44 13.83 -15.69
N VAL A 16 18.68 12.79 -15.37
CA VAL A 16 18.91 11.88 -14.25
C VAL A 16 20.18 11.07 -14.51
N SER A 17 21.19 11.24 -13.66
CA SER A 17 22.37 10.38 -13.65
C SER A 17 22.08 9.13 -12.82
N VAL A 18 22.24 7.95 -13.45
CA VAL A 18 22.03 6.58 -12.92
C VAL A 18 22.80 6.31 -11.62
N THR A 19 23.74 7.17 -11.24
CA THR A 19 24.61 7.05 -10.06
C THR A 19 23.90 7.31 -8.72
N HIS A 20 22.72 7.95 -8.70
CA HIS A 20 22.04 8.27 -7.42
C HIS A 20 21.18 7.13 -6.85
N ILE A 21 20.82 6.12 -7.65
CA ILE A 21 20.05 4.95 -7.17
C ILE A 21 20.90 4.06 -6.24
N ALA A 22 22.22 4.01 -6.45
CA ALA A 22 23.13 3.22 -5.61
C ALA A 22 23.25 3.75 -4.16
N SER A 23 23.12 5.07 -3.96
CA SER A 23 23.19 5.69 -2.63
C SER A 23 21.95 5.39 -1.77
N LEU A 24 20.82 5.06 -2.40
CA LEU A 24 19.58 4.66 -1.72
C LEU A 24 19.71 3.24 -1.12
N LEU A 25 20.44 2.33 -1.80
CA LEU A 25 20.70 0.98 -1.31
C LEU A 25 21.67 0.97 -0.12
N GLU A 26 22.70 1.83 -0.12
CA GLU A 26 23.67 1.86 0.98
C GLU A 26 23.10 2.42 2.31
N SER A 27 22.21 3.41 2.25
CA SER A 27 21.62 4.00 3.48
C SER A 27 20.52 3.13 4.13
N ILE A 28 19.85 2.29 3.34
CA ILE A 28 18.82 1.35 3.84
C ILE A 28 19.49 0.09 4.40
N VAL A 29 20.53 -0.44 3.76
CA VAL A 29 21.27 -1.64 4.21
C VAL A 29 22.01 -1.40 5.53
N TYR A 30 22.49 -0.19 5.81
CA TYR A 30 23.25 0.08 7.04
C TYR A 30 22.42 0.19 8.32
N LYS A 31 21.09 0.36 8.24
CA LYS A 31 20.23 0.45 9.43
C LYS A 31 19.56 -0.88 9.82
N TYR A 32 19.60 -1.87 8.93
CA TYR A 32 19.02 -3.19 9.14
C TYR A 32 20.02 -4.27 8.68
N PRO A 33 20.94 -4.72 9.55
CA PRO A 33 21.86 -5.78 9.19
C PRO A 33 21.06 -7.03 8.83
N LEU A 34 21.26 -7.51 7.60
CA LEU A 34 20.76 -8.79 7.12
C LEU A 34 21.05 -9.87 8.17
N LYS A 35 20.01 -10.45 8.77
CA LYS A 35 20.19 -11.70 9.51
C LYS A 35 20.60 -12.77 8.49
N PRO A 36 21.74 -13.46 8.69
CA PRO A 36 22.12 -14.55 7.80
C PRO A 36 21.04 -15.64 7.83
N PRO A 37 20.80 -16.33 6.72
CA PRO A 37 19.84 -17.42 6.68
C PRO A 37 20.27 -18.52 7.67
N TYR A 38 19.30 -18.92 8.47
CA TYR A 38 19.33 -19.99 9.46
C TYR A 38 20.03 -21.23 8.91
N LYS A 39 21.26 -21.50 9.37
CA LYS A 39 21.96 -22.78 9.15
C LYS A 39 21.82 -23.60 10.42
N ASP A 40 20.77 -24.40 10.50
CA ASP A 40 20.69 -25.53 11.43
C ASP A 40 19.68 -26.55 10.87
N THR A 41 20.13 -27.35 9.91
CA THR A 41 19.54 -28.68 9.67
C THR A 41 20.43 -29.71 10.35
N PRO A 42 19.91 -30.51 11.30
CA PRO A 42 20.68 -31.60 11.86
C PRO A 42 20.92 -32.67 10.78
N SER A 43 22.20 -32.91 10.51
CA SER A 43 22.73 -34.02 9.73
C SER A 43 22.25 -35.34 10.35
N TYR A 44 21.33 -36.05 9.68
CA TYR A 44 21.11 -37.46 9.96
C TYR A 44 22.15 -38.27 9.19
N ALA A 45 23.08 -38.84 9.94
CA ALA A 45 24.01 -39.84 9.46
C ALA A 45 23.24 -41.10 9.02
N ILE A 46 23.43 -41.52 7.77
CA ILE A 46 22.95 -42.78 7.24
C ILE A 46 24.05 -43.82 7.51
N PRO A 47 23.84 -44.86 8.33
CA PRO A 47 24.74 -45.99 8.36
C PRO A 47 24.47 -46.93 7.17
N HIS A 48 25.57 -47.39 6.59
CA HIS A 48 25.64 -48.35 5.51
C HIS A 48 24.98 -49.70 5.84
N SER A 49 24.59 -50.38 4.75
CA SER A 49 24.31 -51.81 4.59
C SER A 49 23.04 -52.36 5.23
N TYR A 50 21.99 -52.54 4.42
CA TYR A 50 21.25 -53.80 4.34
C TYR A 50 20.78 -54.05 2.91
N ILE A 51 21.26 -55.15 2.34
CA ILE A 51 20.80 -55.73 1.08
C ILE A 51 19.44 -56.38 1.34
N TYR A 52 18.42 -56.00 0.58
CA TYR A 52 17.19 -56.78 0.44
C TYR A 52 16.87 -56.99 -1.04
N PRO A 53 16.42 -58.19 -1.44
CA PRO A 53 16.23 -58.57 -2.83
C PRO A 53 14.97 -57.93 -3.42
N LEU A 54 15.04 -57.61 -4.72
CA LEU A 54 13.90 -57.20 -5.55
C LEU A 54 12.89 -58.35 -5.69
N PRO A 55 11.59 -58.07 -5.61
CA PRO A 55 10.60 -58.84 -6.35
C PRO A 55 9.93 -57.98 -7.44
N ASP A 56 9.99 -58.52 -8.64
CA ASP A 56 8.99 -58.52 -9.71
C ASP A 56 8.02 -57.33 -9.87
N CYS A 57 8.21 -56.66 -11.01
CA CYS A 57 7.19 -56.33 -12.01
C CYS A 57 5.77 -56.02 -11.49
N ILE A 58 5.46 -54.75 -11.22
CA ILE A 58 4.07 -54.27 -11.19
C ILE A 58 3.87 -53.20 -12.27
N VAL A 59 2.96 -53.51 -13.18
CA VAL A 59 2.48 -52.69 -14.29
C VAL A 59 1.80 -51.43 -13.73
N ALA A 60 2.31 -50.25 -14.08
CA ALA A 60 1.64 -48.99 -13.79
C ALA A 60 0.52 -48.72 -14.81
N PRO A 61 -0.72 -48.40 -14.38
CA PRO A 61 -1.77 -47.99 -15.29
C PRO A 61 -1.53 -46.56 -15.78
N LYS A 62 -1.78 -46.37 -17.07
CA LYS A 62 -1.98 -45.07 -17.72
C LYS A 62 -3.07 -44.32 -16.95
N ASN A 63 -2.92 -42.99 -16.79
CA ASN A 63 -3.98 -41.97 -16.57
C ASN A 63 -3.61 -40.94 -15.49
N THR A 64 -2.61 -40.08 -15.72
CA THR A 64 -2.51 -38.83 -14.95
C THR A 64 -1.82 -37.72 -15.74
N TRP A 65 -2.55 -37.10 -16.66
CA TRP A 65 -2.20 -35.80 -17.20
C TRP A 65 -3.46 -34.95 -17.24
N LEU A 66 -3.49 -33.94 -16.37
CA LEU A 66 -4.25 -32.67 -16.40
C LEU A 66 -4.46 -32.23 -14.94
N ARG A 67 -3.41 -31.66 -14.34
CA ARG A 67 -3.61 -30.63 -13.31
C ARG A 67 -3.18 -29.32 -13.91
N ALA A 68 -4.18 -28.54 -14.26
CA ALA A 68 -4.06 -27.14 -14.59
C ALA A 68 -3.17 -26.46 -13.56
N THR A 69 -2.22 -25.68 -14.05
CA THR A 69 -1.53 -24.64 -13.32
C THR A 69 -2.59 -23.72 -12.70
N HIS A 70 -2.92 -23.97 -11.43
CA HIS A 70 -3.50 -22.94 -10.58
C HIS A 70 -2.44 -21.84 -10.47
N LEU A 71 -2.55 -20.82 -11.31
CA LEU A 71 -2.01 -19.51 -11.00
C LEU A 71 -2.83 -19.01 -9.81
N THR A 72 -2.40 -19.39 -8.60
CA THR A 72 -2.88 -18.77 -7.38
C THR A 72 -2.40 -17.32 -7.42
N THR A 73 -3.33 -16.40 -7.67
CA THR A 73 -3.17 -14.98 -7.33
C THR A 73 -2.72 -14.92 -5.88
N THR A 74 -1.45 -14.60 -5.65
CA THR A 74 -0.87 -14.47 -4.34
C THR A 74 -1.25 -13.08 -3.82
N MET A 75 -2.31 -13.04 -3.01
CA MET A 75 -2.67 -11.86 -2.23
C MET A 75 -1.53 -11.63 -1.22
N ALA A 76 -0.91 -10.46 -1.23
CA ALA A 76 0.05 -10.08 -0.20
C ALA A 76 -0.71 -9.87 1.11
N THR A 77 -0.82 -10.90 1.92
CA THR A 77 -1.46 -10.83 3.24
C THR A 77 -0.51 -10.20 4.26
N ILE A 78 -1.06 -9.66 5.34
CA ILE A 78 -0.34 -9.01 6.45
C ILE A 78 0.86 -9.84 6.96
N ASP A 79 0.77 -11.17 6.93
CA ASP A 79 1.82 -12.10 7.38
C ASP A 79 3.09 -12.07 6.50
N THR A 80 3.02 -11.47 5.32
CA THR A 80 4.09 -11.42 4.33
C THR A 80 4.69 -10.03 4.13
N VAL A 81 4.20 -9.03 4.88
CA VAL A 81 4.58 -7.62 4.72
C VAL A 81 5.32 -7.14 5.95
N ASP A 82 6.53 -6.61 5.76
CA ASP A 82 7.25 -5.89 6.81
C ASP A 82 6.76 -4.43 6.84
N LEU A 83 5.90 -4.13 7.82
CA LEU A 83 5.25 -2.83 7.96
C LEU A 83 5.98 -1.96 8.98
N GLY A 84 6.75 -0.99 8.48
CA GLY A 84 7.51 -0.05 9.30
C GLY A 84 6.64 0.81 10.23
N PRO A 85 7.24 1.48 11.23
CA PRO A 85 6.51 2.36 12.14
C PRO A 85 5.96 3.60 11.41
N PRO A 86 4.83 4.17 11.86
CA PRO A 86 4.33 5.46 11.37
C PRO A 86 5.37 6.56 11.55
N HIS A 87 5.56 7.38 10.51
CA HIS A 87 6.43 8.55 10.57
C HIS A 87 5.87 9.71 9.73
N PRO A 88 6.31 10.96 9.97
CA PRO A 88 5.98 12.09 9.10
C PRO A 88 6.45 11.84 7.66
N PRO A 89 5.76 12.37 6.63
CA PRO A 89 6.16 12.18 5.24
C PRO A 89 7.56 12.73 4.98
N ARG A 90 8.36 11.97 4.23
CA ARG A 90 9.66 12.42 3.71
C ARG A 90 9.51 12.88 2.27
N GLU A 91 10.57 13.45 1.69
CA GLU A 91 10.55 13.95 0.31
C GLU A 91 10.09 12.88 -0.68
N GLU A 92 10.53 11.63 -0.50
CA GLU A 92 10.15 10.50 -1.35
C GLU A 92 8.66 10.17 -1.20
N SER A 93 8.12 10.24 0.01
CA SER A 93 6.70 10.02 0.28
C SER A 93 5.84 11.10 -0.35
N LEU A 94 6.27 12.36 -0.25
CA LEU A 94 5.60 13.51 -0.87
C LEU A 94 5.65 13.42 -2.40
N ARG A 95 6.76 12.95 -2.97
CA ARG A 95 6.90 12.74 -4.40
C ARG A 95 5.94 11.65 -4.90
N ALA A 96 5.95 10.49 -4.25
CA ALA A 96 5.05 9.39 -4.58
C ALA A 96 3.57 9.81 -4.45
N PHE A 97 3.25 10.58 -3.42
CA PHE A 97 1.91 11.13 -3.23
C PHE A 97 1.54 12.11 -4.35
N ALA A 98 2.43 13.05 -4.70
CA ALA A 98 2.18 14.02 -5.76
C ALA A 98 1.98 13.35 -7.14
N GLU A 99 2.69 12.26 -7.41
CA GLU A 99 2.52 11.46 -8.62
C GLU A 99 1.14 10.77 -8.67
N ALA A 100 0.67 10.24 -7.53
CA ALA A 100 -0.60 9.55 -7.42
C ALA A 100 -1.81 10.46 -7.12
N GLU A 101 -1.61 11.74 -6.79
CA GLU A 101 -2.64 12.64 -6.25
C GLU A 101 -3.85 12.78 -7.19
N ALA A 102 -3.60 12.94 -8.49
CA ALA A 102 -4.67 13.09 -9.48
C ALA A 102 -5.52 11.81 -9.59
N ASP A 103 -4.89 10.64 -9.53
CA ASP A 103 -5.57 9.35 -9.57
C ASP A 103 -6.33 9.09 -8.27
N LEU A 104 -5.75 9.42 -7.12
CA LEU A 104 -6.40 9.37 -5.82
C LEU A 104 -7.68 10.21 -5.78
N LYS A 105 -7.63 11.46 -6.24
CA LYS A 105 -8.81 12.34 -6.28
C LYS A 105 -9.90 11.78 -7.19
N ARG A 106 -9.52 11.28 -8.37
CA ARG A 106 -10.47 10.68 -9.32
C ARG A 106 -11.15 9.45 -8.73
N GLU A 107 -10.37 8.54 -8.14
CA GLU A 107 -10.90 7.31 -7.56
C GLU A 107 -11.76 7.59 -6.32
N LEU A 108 -11.36 8.52 -5.46
CA LEU A 108 -12.15 8.92 -4.30
C LEU A 108 -13.55 9.41 -4.68
N LEU A 109 -13.65 10.24 -5.73
CA LEU A 109 -14.95 10.70 -6.23
C LEU A 109 -15.75 9.55 -6.84
N HIS A 110 -15.10 8.67 -7.59
CA HIS A 110 -15.73 7.47 -8.13
C HIS A 110 -16.34 6.59 -7.03
N LEU A 111 -15.57 6.32 -5.97
CA LEU A 111 -16.04 5.55 -4.81
C LEU A 111 -17.20 6.27 -4.12
N LYS A 112 -17.06 7.56 -3.79
CA LYS A 112 -18.13 8.37 -3.17
C LYS A 112 -19.43 8.23 -3.96
N HIS A 113 -19.41 8.49 -5.27
CA HIS A 113 -20.62 8.47 -6.10
C HIS A 113 -21.19 7.06 -6.28
N THR A 114 -20.36 6.03 -6.21
CA THR A 114 -20.79 4.63 -6.30
C THR A 114 -21.46 4.19 -5.00
N TYR A 115 -20.81 4.41 -3.86
CA TYR A 115 -21.34 4.04 -2.54
C TYR A 115 -22.56 4.86 -2.17
N LEU A 116 -22.64 6.16 -2.47
CA LEU A 116 -23.84 6.96 -2.18
C LEU A 116 -25.13 6.43 -2.84
N LYS A 117 -25.05 5.59 -3.88
CA LYS A 117 -26.22 4.96 -4.51
C LYS A 117 -26.70 3.68 -3.81
N HIS A 118 -25.80 2.98 -3.12
CA HIS A 118 -26.04 1.62 -2.66
C HIS A 118 -25.83 1.47 -1.14
N GLU A 119 -24.80 2.10 -0.60
CA GLU A 119 -24.34 2.00 0.79
C GLU A 119 -23.76 3.37 1.23
N PRO A 120 -24.62 4.40 1.40
CA PRO A 120 -24.19 5.76 1.74
C PRO A 120 -23.43 5.85 3.07
N GLU A 121 -23.54 4.85 3.93
CA GLU A 121 -22.90 4.74 5.23
C GLU A 121 -21.37 4.92 5.15
N TYR A 122 -20.71 4.38 4.12
CA TYR A 122 -19.26 4.51 3.93
C TYR A 122 -18.79 5.97 3.90
N PHE A 123 -19.57 6.85 3.27
CA PHE A 123 -19.23 8.26 3.06
C PHE A 123 -20.11 9.21 3.88
N ALA A 124 -20.82 8.71 4.89
CA ALA A 124 -21.73 9.52 5.71
C ALA A 124 -21.05 10.76 6.31
N ALA A 125 -19.79 10.63 6.74
CA ALA A 125 -19.00 11.73 7.31
C ALA A 125 -18.74 12.89 6.33
N VAL A 126 -18.75 12.64 5.02
CA VAL A 126 -18.42 13.64 3.98
C VAL A 126 -19.58 13.86 3.00
N GLN A 127 -20.77 13.32 3.28
CA GLN A 127 -21.91 13.42 2.37
C GLN A 127 -22.34 14.87 2.12
N HIS A 128 -22.14 15.74 3.11
CA HIS A 128 -22.45 17.16 3.04
C HIS A 128 -21.43 17.98 2.24
N LEU A 129 -20.25 17.41 1.93
CA LEU A 129 -19.20 18.09 1.18
C LEU A 129 -19.42 17.98 -0.33
N SER A 130 -19.13 19.07 -1.04
CA SER A 130 -18.98 19.05 -2.48
C SER A 130 -17.75 18.23 -2.91
N ASP A 131 -17.71 17.85 -4.18
CA ASP A 131 -16.57 17.09 -4.73
C ASP A 131 -15.27 17.91 -4.69
N ALA A 132 -15.36 19.23 -4.86
CA ALA A 132 -14.22 20.14 -4.75
C ALA A 132 -13.70 20.23 -3.31
N GLU A 133 -14.59 20.27 -2.32
CA GLU A 133 -14.19 20.27 -0.90
C GLU A 133 -13.55 18.95 -0.50
N LEU A 134 -14.13 17.82 -0.92
CA LEU A 134 -13.59 16.49 -0.62
C LEU A 134 -12.19 16.28 -1.23
N THR A 135 -11.92 16.85 -2.41
CA THR A 135 -10.65 16.70 -3.14
C THR A 135 -9.71 17.90 -3.00
N SER A 136 -9.96 18.77 -2.01
CA SER A 136 -9.16 19.99 -1.78
C SER A 136 -7.77 19.72 -1.19
N PHE A 137 -7.51 18.50 -0.72
CA PHE A 137 -6.23 18.09 -0.14
C PHE A 137 -5.08 18.10 -1.15
N GLY A 138 -3.85 18.22 -0.66
CA GLY A 138 -2.60 18.08 -1.41
C GLY A 138 -1.47 17.52 -0.55
N GLY A 139 -0.22 17.67 -1.00
CA GLY A 139 0.93 17.08 -0.29
C GLY A 139 1.12 17.56 1.16
N ALA A 140 0.67 18.77 1.51
CA ALA A 140 0.73 19.29 2.88
C ALA A 140 -0.24 18.56 3.84
N ASP A 141 -1.26 17.90 3.30
CA ASP A 141 -2.30 17.20 4.07
C ASP A 141 -1.94 15.73 4.32
N LEU A 142 -0.83 15.24 3.76
CA LEU A 142 -0.28 13.92 4.08
C LEU A 142 0.39 13.98 5.46
N GLU A 143 -0.33 13.64 6.53
CA GLU A 143 0.16 13.85 7.89
C GLU A 143 1.12 12.75 8.37
N SER A 144 0.84 11.50 8.01
CA SER A 144 1.68 10.37 8.41
C SER A 144 1.70 9.30 7.34
N VAL A 145 2.82 8.57 7.30
CA VAL A 145 3.02 7.48 6.36
C VAL A 145 3.63 6.27 7.04
N ARG A 146 3.42 5.10 6.46
CA ARG A 146 4.15 3.87 6.77
C ARG A 146 4.67 3.26 5.48
N VAL A 147 5.88 2.74 5.54
CA VAL A 147 6.46 1.99 4.43
C VAL A 147 6.27 0.51 4.72
N ALA A 148 5.70 -0.18 3.76
CA ALA A 148 5.55 -1.63 3.74
C ALA A 148 6.43 -2.20 2.63
N GLN A 149 7.24 -3.19 2.95
CA GLN A 149 7.98 -3.96 1.96
C GLN A 149 7.29 -5.32 1.76
N SER A 150 6.93 -5.64 0.53
CA SER A 150 6.43 -6.96 0.14
C SER A 150 7.33 -7.58 -0.92
N ALA A 151 7.06 -8.84 -1.28
CA ALA A 151 7.78 -9.53 -2.35
C ALA A 151 7.64 -8.86 -3.74
N TYR A 152 6.68 -7.96 -3.90
CA TYR A 152 6.31 -7.35 -5.18
C TYR A 152 6.73 -5.88 -5.30
N GLY A 153 7.22 -5.27 -4.22
CA GLY A 153 7.68 -3.88 -4.23
C GLY A 153 7.41 -3.15 -2.92
N ILE A 154 7.61 -1.83 -2.99
CA ILE A 154 7.45 -0.93 -1.85
C ILE A 154 6.03 -0.35 -1.90
N HIS A 155 5.33 -0.46 -0.78
CA HIS A 155 4.02 0.13 -0.58
C HIS A 155 4.14 1.29 0.40
N LEU A 156 3.59 2.43 0.04
CA LEU A 156 3.47 3.58 0.92
C LEU A 156 2.02 3.66 1.38
N LEU A 157 1.80 3.44 2.67
CA LEU A 157 0.53 3.74 3.30
C LEU A 157 0.55 5.19 3.73
N GLY A 158 -0.49 5.94 3.42
CA GLY A 158 -0.61 7.35 3.76
C GLY A 158 -1.91 7.65 4.51
N ARG A 159 -1.81 8.49 5.53
CA ARG A 159 -2.94 9.16 6.16
C ARG A 159 -3.03 10.58 5.61
N VAL A 160 -4.10 10.86 4.88
CA VAL A 160 -4.34 12.14 4.21
C VAL A 160 -5.49 12.85 4.91
N ARG A 161 -5.27 14.08 5.37
CA ARG A 161 -6.31 14.93 5.95
C ARG A 161 -7.21 15.49 4.86
N ILE A 162 -8.50 15.58 5.14
CA ILE A 162 -9.47 16.33 4.33
C ILE A 162 -9.60 17.74 4.94
N PRO A 163 -9.10 18.80 4.30
CA PRO A 163 -9.08 20.15 4.88
C PRO A 163 -10.46 20.73 5.17
N ALA A 164 -11.47 20.29 4.42
CA ALA A 164 -12.85 20.76 4.55
C ALA A 164 -13.56 20.22 5.81
N LEU A 165 -12.99 19.23 6.50
CA LEU A 165 -13.53 18.70 7.74
C LEU A 165 -12.85 19.35 8.95
N PRO A 166 -13.61 19.61 10.03
CA PRO A 166 -13.03 20.00 11.30
C PRO A 166 -12.11 18.89 11.81
N ALA A 167 -11.01 19.28 12.43
CA ALA A 167 -10.14 18.36 13.16
C ALA A 167 -10.15 18.79 14.64
N ASP A 168 -11.36 18.98 15.17
CA ASP A 168 -11.59 19.73 16.40
C ASP A 168 -11.39 18.87 17.66
N GLY A 169 -11.27 17.54 17.53
CA GLY A 169 -10.85 16.67 18.61
C GLY A 169 -10.50 15.23 18.22
N PRO A 170 -9.92 14.46 19.16
CA PRO A 170 -9.78 13.00 19.05
C PRO A 170 -11.14 12.36 18.74
N GLY A 171 -11.17 11.42 17.81
CA GLY A 171 -12.40 10.74 17.37
C GLY A 171 -13.20 11.40 16.25
N ASP A 172 -12.85 12.60 15.78
CA ASP A 172 -13.52 13.20 14.62
C ASP A 172 -12.99 12.59 13.29
N PRO A 173 -13.87 12.10 12.40
CA PRO A 173 -13.45 11.54 11.13
C PRO A 173 -13.04 12.67 10.19
N ALA A 174 -11.76 12.73 9.84
CA ALA A 174 -11.19 13.77 8.96
C ALA A 174 -10.11 13.23 8.01
N TYR A 175 -9.91 11.92 7.96
CA TYR A 175 -8.75 11.31 7.32
C TYR A 175 -9.13 10.22 6.32
N LEU A 176 -8.34 10.14 5.24
CA LEU A 176 -8.33 9.04 4.29
C LEU A 176 -7.08 8.21 4.52
N HIS A 177 -7.23 6.89 4.53
CA HIS A 177 -6.09 5.98 4.49
C HIS A 177 -5.94 5.47 3.05
N VAL A 178 -4.74 5.61 2.49
CA VAL A 178 -4.45 5.26 1.10
C VAL A 178 -3.22 4.36 1.01
N ARG A 179 -3.20 3.48 0.02
CA ARG A 179 -2.04 2.64 -0.30
C ARG A 179 -1.55 2.99 -1.69
N LEU A 180 -0.29 3.38 -1.77
CA LEU A 180 0.39 3.68 -3.03
C LEU A 180 1.43 2.58 -3.30
N PHE A 181 1.58 2.22 -4.57
CA PHE A 181 2.64 1.34 -5.02
C PHE A 181 3.79 2.19 -5.59
N VAL A 182 4.99 2.03 -5.02
CA VAL A 182 6.20 2.75 -5.40
C VAL A 182 7.12 1.79 -6.16
N SER A 183 7.45 2.14 -7.40
CA SER A 183 8.34 1.38 -8.26
C SER A 183 9.30 2.33 -9.01
N ASP A 184 10.02 1.80 -10.00
CA ASP A 184 10.85 2.61 -10.92
C ASP A 184 10.00 3.43 -11.92
N GLU A 185 8.70 3.15 -11.99
CA GLU A 185 7.70 3.98 -12.67
C GLU A 185 7.08 4.99 -11.70
N PRO A 186 6.39 6.05 -12.19
CA PRO A 186 5.65 6.95 -11.32
C PRO A 186 4.74 6.17 -10.36
N ALA A 187 4.71 6.60 -9.10
CA ALA A 187 3.92 5.94 -8.08
C ALA A 187 2.45 5.91 -8.47
N LYS A 188 1.79 4.78 -8.21
CA LYS A 188 0.39 4.55 -8.58
C LYS A 188 -0.46 4.39 -7.33
N LEU A 189 -1.69 4.90 -7.39
CA LEU A 189 -2.70 4.54 -6.43
C LEU A 189 -2.93 3.03 -6.50
N HIS A 190 -2.75 2.35 -5.38
CA HIS A 190 -3.06 0.92 -5.28
C HIS A 190 -4.47 0.74 -4.73
N SER A 191 -4.81 1.42 -3.64
CA SER A 191 -6.17 1.39 -3.10
C SER A 191 -6.47 2.51 -2.09
N ILE A 192 -7.77 2.73 -1.83
CA ILE A 192 -8.29 3.64 -0.80
C ILE A 192 -8.99 2.77 0.24
N HIS A 193 -8.62 2.94 1.51
CA HIS A 193 -9.15 2.10 2.57
C HIS A 193 -10.64 2.35 2.79
N THR A 194 -11.40 1.27 2.74
CA THR A 194 -12.77 1.18 3.25
C THR A 194 -12.83 0.07 4.29
N GLU A 195 -13.62 0.28 5.33
CA GLU A 195 -13.75 -0.65 6.45
C GLU A 195 -15.21 -1.06 6.62
N GLU A 196 -15.42 -2.38 6.69
CA GLU A 196 -16.62 -3.03 7.18
C GLU A 196 -16.25 -3.75 8.49
N ARG A 197 -16.80 -3.31 9.63
CA ARG A 197 -16.63 -3.98 10.93
C ARG A 197 -17.97 -4.31 11.55
N ASP A 198 -18.05 -5.44 12.23
CA ASP A 198 -19.20 -5.74 13.06
C ASP A 198 -19.19 -4.83 14.31
N GLU A 199 -20.35 -4.32 14.70
CA GLU A 199 -20.47 -3.47 15.89
C GLU A 199 -20.09 -4.25 17.16
N PRO A 200 -19.26 -3.66 18.04
CA PRO A 200 -18.74 -4.34 19.22
C PRO A 200 -19.82 -4.72 20.25
N ASP A 201 -21.00 -4.11 20.21
CA ASP A 201 -22.07 -4.32 21.18
C ASP A 201 -22.98 -5.53 20.88
N GLY A 202 -22.59 -6.40 19.94
CA GLY A 202 -23.28 -7.68 19.70
C GLY A 202 -24.69 -7.55 19.10
N GLY A 203 -25.07 -6.34 18.65
CA GLY A 203 -26.35 -6.06 18.00
C GLY A 203 -26.47 -6.59 16.56
N GLY A 204 -25.42 -7.22 16.02
CA GLY A 204 -25.39 -7.75 14.66
C GLY A 204 -25.35 -6.68 13.56
N GLY A 205 -25.14 -5.41 13.91
CA GLY A 205 -24.97 -4.31 12.97
C GLY A 205 -23.58 -4.32 12.35
N LYS A 206 -23.49 -3.93 11.07
CA LYS A 206 -22.23 -3.67 10.37
C LYS A 206 -21.99 -2.17 10.30
N ARG A 207 -20.80 -1.74 10.67
CA ARG A 207 -20.32 -0.36 10.52
C ARG A 207 -19.48 -0.28 9.25
N TYR A 208 -19.89 0.63 8.38
CA TYR A 208 -19.23 0.93 7.12
C TYR A 208 -18.61 2.34 7.21
N ARG A 209 -17.32 2.48 6.90
CA ARG A 209 -16.67 3.80 6.84
C ARG A 209 -15.52 3.84 5.83
N ALA A 210 -15.37 4.97 5.17
CA ALA A 210 -14.22 5.32 4.33
C ALA A 210 -13.42 6.51 4.88
N ILE A 211 -13.95 7.19 5.90
CA ILE A 211 -13.32 8.33 6.57
C ILE A 211 -12.95 7.92 7.99
N PHE A 212 -11.67 8.11 8.32
CA PHE A 212 -11.03 7.68 9.56
C PHE A 212 -10.71 8.88 10.45
N THR A 213 -10.44 8.58 11.70
CA THR A 213 -10.07 9.53 12.76
C THR A 213 -8.54 9.57 12.91
N ALA A 214 -8.02 10.56 13.64
CA ALA A 214 -6.58 10.66 13.92
C ALA A 214 -6.06 9.47 14.74
N ASP A 215 -6.93 8.82 15.52
CA ASP A 215 -6.62 7.71 16.42
C ASP A 215 -6.62 6.36 15.71
N ASP A 216 -7.23 6.27 14.51
CA ASP A 216 -7.28 5.02 13.75
C ASP A 216 -5.89 4.64 13.25
N PRO A 217 -5.36 3.45 13.57
CA PRO A 217 -4.02 3.07 13.16
C PRO A 217 -3.93 2.93 11.64
N LEU A 218 -2.80 3.36 11.08
CA LEU A 218 -2.52 3.16 9.66
C LEU A 218 -2.02 1.73 9.46
N GLU A 219 -2.92 0.77 9.28
CA GLU A 219 -2.61 -0.67 9.15
C GLU A 219 -2.63 -1.12 7.69
N TRP A 220 -2.09 -2.31 7.41
CA TRP A 220 -2.22 -2.92 6.09
C TRP A 220 -3.68 -3.27 5.80
N PHE A 221 -4.16 -2.88 4.62
CA PHE A 221 -5.50 -3.22 4.13
C PHE A 221 -5.43 -3.70 2.67
N ASP A 222 -6.28 -4.68 2.34
CA ASP A 222 -6.35 -5.29 1.00
C ASP A 222 -7.49 -4.74 0.14
N THR A 223 -8.40 -3.95 0.74
CA THR A 223 -9.41 -3.16 0.03
C THR A 223 -8.77 -2.13 -0.88
#